data_AF-A0A931FUY3-F1
#
_entry.id   AF-A0A931FUY3-F1
#
_cell.length_a   1.000
_cell.length_b   1.000
_cell.length_c   1.000
_cell.angle_alpha   90.00
_cell.angle_beta   90.00
_cell.angle_gamma   90.00
#
_symmetry.space_group_name_H-M   'P 1'
#
loop_
_entity.id
_entity.type
_entity.pdbx_description
1 polymer ?
#
loop_
_entity_poly.entity_id
_entity_poly.type
_entity_poly.pdbx_seq_one_letter_code
_entity_poly.pdbx_strand_id
1 'polypeptide(L)'
;MPTKLGDLEEFYDPGLTVPIRGREYTLPLASAEVGLWCRRMAVLTGELHGASSEQEMRAAAERLADTAQLPGDVTVAQYLLGDVYDQMVADGVEDAYIEFCGMTAYFQTIAGTEAAIRFYQSGGRPEAAGPNRAARRAASRTGETSTAAATGTRSRANTSGTTSRPTSARPKKPRKSAG
;
A
#
# COMPACT_ATOMS: atom_id res chain seq x y z
N MET A 1 -16.26 -32.24 -36.11
CA MET A 1 -15.58 -32.68 -34.87
C MET A 1 -15.31 -31.44 -34.03
N PRO A 2 -15.81 -31.36 -32.78
CA PRO A 2 -15.44 -30.24 -31.90
C PRO A 2 -13.95 -30.34 -31.53
N THR A 3 -13.22 -29.25 -31.72
CA THR A 3 -11.82 -29.15 -31.30
C THR A 3 -11.76 -29.02 -29.79
N LYS A 4 -11.13 -29.99 -29.10
CA LYS A 4 -10.90 -29.93 -27.66
C LYS A 4 -9.71 -29.02 -27.37
N LEU A 5 -9.91 -28.01 -26.54
CA LEU A 5 -8.83 -27.19 -25.99
C LEU A 5 -8.21 -27.89 -24.75
N GLY A 6 -6.97 -27.52 -24.39
CA GLY A 6 -6.28 -28.03 -23.19
C GLY A 6 -6.97 -27.63 -21.88
N ASP A 7 -6.46 -28.11 -20.75
CA ASP A 7 -7.04 -27.79 -19.44
C ASP A 7 -6.77 -26.32 -19.07
N LEU A 8 -7.71 -25.69 -18.36
CA LEU A 8 -7.55 -24.32 -17.87
C LEU A 8 -6.54 -24.24 -16.73
N GLU A 9 -6.35 -25.32 -15.96
CA GLU A 9 -5.34 -25.37 -14.88
C GLU A 9 -3.91 -25.14 -15.41
N GLU A 10 -3.65 -25.45 -16.69
CA GLU A 10 -2.35 -25.17 -17.33
C GLU A 10 -2.06 -23.67 -17.46
N PHE A 11 -3.09 -22.83 -17.43
CA PHE A 11 -2.98 -21.37 -17.57
C PHE A 11 -3.26 -20.63 -16.27
N TYR A 12 -3.98 -21.25 -15.35
CA TYR A 12 -4.39 -20.67 -14.08
C TYR A 12 -3.75 -21.45 -12.92
N ASP A 13 -2.51 -21.10 -12.58
CA ASP A 13 -1.83 -21.50 -11.34
C ASP A 13 -2.60 -20.92 -10.11
N PRO A 14 -2.49 -21.43 -8.87
CA PRO A 14 -3.50 -21.28 -7.80
C PRO A 14 -3.69 -19.85 -7.27
N GLY A 15 -2.96 -18.89 -7.82
CA GLY A 15 -3.18 -17.47 -7.69
C GLY A 15 -1.87 -16.72 -7.51
N LEU A 16 -1.96 -15.51 -6.95
CA LEU A 16 -0.78 -14.65 -6.79
C LEU A 16 -0.17 -14.85 -5.39
N THR A 17 1.10 -15.26 -5.32
CA THR A 17 1.80 -15.38 -4.03
C THR A 17 2.33 -14.02 -3.57
N VAL A 18 1.94 -13.60 -2.37
CA VAL A 18 2.36 -12.34 -1.75
C VAL A 18 3.21 -12.59 -0.49
N PRO A 19 4.42 -12.02 -0.42
CA PRO A 19 5.26 -12.14 0.77
C PRO A 19 4.92 -11.06 1.81
N ILE A 20 4.54 -11.48 3.02
CA ILE A 20 4.24 -10.60 4.16
C ILE A 20 5.11 -11.03 5.34
N ARG A 21 5.98 -10.13 5.81
CA ARG A 21 6.84 -10.33 6.99
C ARG A 21 7.64 -11.65 7.01
N GLY A 22 8.04 -12.14 5.83
CA GLY A 22 8.81 -13.39 5.69
C GLY A 22 7.97 -14.66 5.63
N ARG A 23 6.63 -14.53 5.56
CA ARG A 23 5.70 -15.60 5.21
C ARG A 23 5.12 -15.35 3.83
N GLU A 24 4.77 -16.41 3.12
CA GLU A 24 4.18 -16.34 1.80
C GLU A 24 2.72 -16.79 1.87
N TYR A 25 1.84 -16.00 1.28
CA TYR A 25 0.41 -16.31 1.19
C TYR A 25 0.01 -16.35 -0.28
N THR A 26 -0.63 -17.43 -0.70
CA THR A 26 -1.16 -17.54 -2.07
C THR A 26 -2.58 -16.98 -2.08
N LEU A 27 -2.78 -15.82 -2.73
CA LEU A 27 -4.11 -15.24 -2.89
C LEU A 27 -4.95 -16.17 -3.78
N PRO A 28 -6.17 -16.56 -3.37
CA PRO A 28 -6.95 -17.49 -4.16
C PRO A 28 -7.48 -16.85 -5.44
N LEU A 29 -7.75 -17.66 -6.46
CA LEU A 29 -8.58 -17.24 -7.57
C LEU A 29 -10.01 -16.98 -7.07
N ALA A 30 -10.61 -15.89 -7.51
CA ALA A 30 -11.98 -15.56 -7.15
C ALA A 30 -12.94 -16.67 -7.60
N SER A 31 -13.85 -17.06 -6.71
CA SER A 31 -14.99 -17.90 -7.09
C SER A 31 -15.85 -17.19 -8.14
N ALA A 32 -16.73 -17.92 -8.84
CA ALA A 32 -17.62 -17.33 -9.83
C ALA A 32 -18.48 -16.19 -9.25
N GLU A 33 -18.95 -16.34 -8.03
CA GLU A 33 -19.76 -15.36 -7.31
C GLU A 33 -18.94 -14.11 -6.96
N VAL A 34 -17.78 -14.29 -6.33
CA VAL A 34 -16.86 -13.19 -5.99
C VAL A 34 -16.43 -12.45 -7.26
N GLY A 35 -16.09 -13.18 -8.31
CA GLY A 35 -15.70 -12.61 -9.60
C GLY A 35 -16.80 -11.79 -10.26
N LEU A 36 -18.06 -12.24 -10.20
CA LEU A 36 -19.21 -11.49 -10.69
C LEU A 36 -19.43 -10.22 -9.87
N TRP A 37 -19.39 -10.33 -8.53
CA TRP A 37 -19.51 -9.19 -7.63
C TRP A 37 -18.44 -8.13 -7.92
N CYS A 38 -17.17 -8.54 -8.03
CA CYS A 38 -16.05 -7.65 -8.32
C CYS A 38 -16.24 -6.88 -9.63
N ARG A 39 -16.64 -7.58 -10.71
CA ARG A 39 -16.87 -6.96 -12.03
C ARG A 39 -18.05 -6.00 -12.00
N ARG A 40 -19.13 -6.35 -11.31
CA ARG A 40 -20.30 -5.45 -11.15
C ARG A 40 -19.91 -4.18 -10.38
N MET A 41 -19.12 -4.33 -9.31
CA MET A 41 -18.57 -3.20 -8.55
C MET A 41 -17.68 -2.29 -9.41
N ALA A 42 -16.83 -2.88 -10.27
CA ALA A 42 -15.96 -2.11 -11.16
C ALA A 42 -16.75 -1.25 -12.15
N VAL A 43 -17.80 -1.82 -12.78
CA VAL A 43 -18.67 -1.10 -13.71
C VAL A 43 -19.36 0.07 -13.01
N LEU A 44 -20.00 -0.19 -11.86
CA LEU A 44 -20.76 0.84 -11.14
C LEU A 44 -19.87 1.95 -10.58
N THR A 45 -18.67 1.60 -10.10
CA THR A 45 -17.69 2.59 -9.65
C THR A 45 -17.21 3.44 -10.83
N GLY A 46 -16.99 2.83 -12.00
CA GLY A 46 -16.63 3.55 -13.23
C GLY A 46 -17.72 4.51 -13.70
N GLU A 47 -18.98 4.07 -13.71
CA GLU A 47 -20.13 4.93 -14.02
C GLU A 47 -20.26 6.11 -13.05
N LEU A 48 -20.06 5.88 -11.76
CA LEU A 48 -20.08 6.95 -10.76
C LEU A 48 -18.99 7.99 -11.01
N HIS A 49 -17.78 7.57 -11.38
CA HIS A 49 -16.68 8.48 -11.73
C HIS A 49 -16.89 9.20 -13.08
N GLY A 50 -17.58 8.56 -14.02
CA GLY A 50 -17.89 9.12 -15.34
C GLY A 50 -19.16 9.99 -15.38
N ALA A 51 -19.97 9.96 -14.32
CA ALA A 51 -21.21 10.72 -14.24
C ALA A 51 -20.95 12.22 -14.31
N SER A 52 -21.73 12.91 -15.14
CA SER A 52 -21.55 14.33 -15.43
C SER A 52 -22.62 15.23 -14.82
N SER A 53 -23.71 14.62 -14.34
CA SER A 53 -24.82 15.30 -13.68
C SER A 53 -25.12 14.72 -12.29
N GLU A 54 -25.73 15.53 -11.43
CA GLU A 54 -26.14 15.09 -10.08
C GLU A 54 -27.13 13.91 -10.12
N GLN A 55 -28.01 13.88 -11.13
CA GLN A 55 -28.98 12.80 -11.32
C GLN A 55 -28.28 11.48 -11.69
N GLU A 56 -27.31 11.52 -12.60
CA GLU A 56 -26.49 10.35 -12.96
C GLU A 56 -25.67 9.86 -11.77
N MET A 57 -25.05 10.77 -11.01
CA MET A 57 -24.30 10.44 -9.80
C MET A 57 -25.19 9.75 -8.75
N ARG A 58 -26.39 10.29 -8.50
CA ARG A 58 -27.34 9.71 -7.54
C ARG A 58 -27.79 8.31 -7.98
N ALA A 59 -28.16 8.14 -9.25
CA ALA A 59 -28.57 6.84 -9.79
C ALA A 59 -27.43 5.81 -9.80
N ALA A 60 -26.19 6.21 -10.02
CA ALA A 60 -25.02 5.33 -9.92
C ALA A 60 -24.73 4.95 -8.46
N ALA A 61 -24.80 5.91 -7.53
CA ALA A 61 -24.59 5.68 -6.11
C ALA A 61 -25.64 4.73 -5.50
N GLU A 62 -26.92 4.88 -5.87
CA GLU A 62 -28.00 3.99 -5.43
C GLU A 62 -27.78 2.54 -5.91
N ARG A 63 -27.42 2.35 -7.18
CA ARG A 63 -27.11 1.03 -7.73
C ARG A 63 -25.85 0.42 -7.12
N LEU A 64 -24.85 1.25 -6.82
CA LEU A 64 -23.65 0.83 -6.12
C LEU A 64 -24.00 0.36 -4.70
N ALA A 65 -24.83 1.10 -3.96
CA ALA A 65 -25.22 0.73 -2.60
C ALA A 65 -25.98 -0.62 -2.56
N ASP A 66 -26.88 -0.86 -3.51
CA ASP A 66 -27.62 -2.14 -3.65
C ASP A 66 -26.69 -3.30 -4.04
N THR A 67 -25.70 -3.05 -4.89
CA THR A 67 -24.78 -4.08 -5.39
C THR A 67 -23.62 -4.37 -4.45
N ALA A 68 -23.13 -3.35 -3.73
CA ALA A 68 -21.99 -3.44 -2.83
C ALA A 68 -22.29 -4.23 -1.56
N GLN A 69 -23.53 -4.64 -1.37
CA GLN A 69 -23.93 -5.48 -0.25
C GLN A 69 -23.22 -6.83 -0.34
N LEU A 70 -22.38 -7.09 0.66
CA LEU A 70 -21.71 -8.37 0.83
C LEU A 70 -22.69 -9.40 1.40
N PRO A 71 -22.50 -10.69 1.11
CA PRO A 71 -23.30 -11.74 1.73
C PRO A 71 -22.96 -11.84 3.23
N GLY A 72 -23.91 -11.47 4.08
CA GLY A 72 -23.73 -11.48 5.55
C GLY A 72 -22.84 -10.33 6.06
N ASP A 73 -22.36 -10.47 7.29
CA ASP A 73 -21.52 -9.47 7.97
C ASP A 73 -20.02 -9.71 7.74
N VAL A 74 -19.62 -10.01 6.50
CA VAL A 74 -18.20 -10.20 6.13
C VAL A 74 -17.58 -8.92 5.58
N THR A 75 -16.28 -8.73 5.75
CA THR A 75 -15.56 -7.60 5.14
C THR A 75 -15.21 -7.90 3.67
N VAL A 76 -14.88 -6.86 2.90
CA VAL A 76 -14.42 -7.02 1.50
C VAL A 76 -13.17 -7.89 1.44
N ALA A 77 -12.19 -7.66 2.32
CA ALA A 77 -10.98 -8.47 2.37
C ALA A 77 -11.29 -9.94 2.70
N GLN A 78 -12.18 -10.21 3.66
CA GLN A 78 -12.58 -11.57 3.99
C GLN A 78 -13.29 -12.26 2.82
N TYR A 79 -14.18 -11.56 2.13
CA TYR A 79 -14.90 -12.10 0.96
C TYR A 79 -13.97 -12.41 -0.22
N LEU A 80 -12.94 -11.58 -0.44
CA LEU A 80 -11.98 -11.76 -1.52
C LEU A 80 -10.91 -12.82 -1.23
N LEU A 81 -10.45 -12.91 0.01
CA LEU A 81 -9.35 -13.79 0.41
C LEU A 81 -9.81 -15.17 0.89
N GLY A 82 -11.08 -15.33 1.28
CA GLY A 82 -11.61 -16.59 1.80
C GLY A 82 -10.75 -17.14 2.94
N ASP A 83 -10.41 -18.42 2.88
CA ASP A 83 -9.61 -19.12 3.91
C ASP A 83 -8.24 -18.48 4.20
N VAL A 84 -7.68 -17.73 3.24
CA VAL A 84 -6.39 -17.04 3.41
C VAL A 84 -6.54 -15.86 4.39
N TYR A 85 -7.72 -15.26 4.49
CA TYR A 85 -8.02 -14.25 5.50
C TYR A 85 -7.81 -14.82 6.91
N ASP A 86 -8.40 -15.97 7.20
CA ASP A 86 -8.31 -16.61 8.51
C ASP A 86 -6.87 -17.03 8.84
N GLN A 87 -6.10 -17.48 7.83
CA GLN A 87 -4.68 -17.77 7.98
C GLN A 87 -3.87 -16.51 8.34
N MET A 88 -4.10 -15.39 7.65
CA MET A 88 -3.43 -14.13 7.93
C MET A 88 -3.77 -13.60 9.33
N VAL A 89 -5.03 -13.69 9.74
CA VAL A 89 -5.48 -13.31 11.08
C VAL A 89 -4.82 -14.20 12.15
N ALA A 90 -4.82 -15.51 11.95
CA ALA A 90 -4.18 -16.47 12.87
C ALA A 90 -2.67 -16.23 13.01
N ASP A 91 -2.03 -15.77 11.93
CA ASP A 91 -0.62 -15.44 11.89
C ASP A 91 -0.27 -14.06 12.47
N GLY A 92 -1.28 -13.30 12.90
CA GLY A 92 -1.11 -11.97 13.49
C GLY A 92 -0.71 -10.90 12.46
N VAL A 93 -1.09 -11.07 11.20
CA VAL A 93 -0.90 -10.06 10.16
C VAL A 93 -1.74 -8.83 10.47
N GLU A 94 -1.15 -7.64 10.37
CA GLU A 94 -1.85 -6.39 10.61
C GLU A 94 -2.98 -6.14 9.59
N ASP A 95 -4.11 -5.59 10.06
CA ASP A 95 -5.30 -5.29 9.28
C ASP A 95 -5.01 -4.57 7.95
N ALA A 96 -4.18 -3.52 7.99
CA ALA A 96 -3.81 -2.77 6.79
C ALA A 96 -3.08 -3.62 5.72
N TYR A 97 -2.38 -4.69 6.11
CA TYR A 97 -1.76 -5.62 5.16
C TYR A 97 -2.77 -6.62 4.59
N ILE A 98 -3.73 -7.05 5.40
CA ILE A 98 -4.83 -7.92 4.96
C ILE A 98 -5.70 -7.17 3.94
N GLU A 99 -6.10 -5.93 4.25
CA GLU A 99 -6.84 -5.06 3.33
C GLU A 99 -6.07 -4.81 2.02
N PHE A 100 -4.75 -4.60 2.11
CA PHE A 100 -3.90 -4.46 0.93
C PHE A 100 -3.87 -5.72 0.05
N CYS A 101 -3.85 -6.91 0.66
CA CYS A 101 -3.92 -8.17 -0.05
C CYS A 101 -5.29 -8.40 -0.68
N GLY A 102 -6.37 -8.06 0.04
CA GLY A 102 -7.73 -8.07 -0.50
C GLY A 102 -7.84 -7.20 -1.74
N MET A 103 -7.33 -5.96 -1.70
CA MET A 103 -7.30 -5.09 -2.88
C MET A 103 -6.45 -5.64 -4.02
N THR A 104 -5.32 -6.29 -3.73
CA THR A 104 -4.52 -6.98 -4.74
C THR A 104 -5.32 -8.10 -5.43
N ALA A 105 -6.05 -8.91 -4.67
CA ALA A 105 -6.94 -9.96 -5.20
C ALA A 105 -8.10 -9.38 -6.02
N TYR A 106 -8.66 -8.24 -5.60
CA TYR A 106 -9.65 -7.51 -6.38
C TYR A 106 -9.12 -7.12 -7.76
N PHE A 107 -7.94 -6.49 -7.83
CA PHE A 107 -7.31 -6.12 -9.11
C PHE A 107 -6.98 -7.32 -9.99
N GLN A 108 -6.52 -8.42 -9.39
CA GLN A 108 -6.30 -9.67 -10.12
C GLN A 108 -7.59 -10.14 -10.79
N THR A 109 -8.71 -10.04 -10.08
CA THR A 109 -10.02 -10.51 -10.54
C THR A 109 -10.60 -9.67 -11.68
N ILE A 110 -10.48 -8.34 -11.62
CA ILE A 110 -11.11 -7.44 -12.60
C ILE A 110 -10.20 -7.01 -13.74
N ALA A 111 -8.88 -7.01 -13.53
CA ALA A 111 -7.90 -6.47 -14.46
C ALA A 111 -6.74 -7.45 -14.76
N GLY A 112 -6.73 -8.64 -14.15
CA GLY A 112 -5.74 -9.68 -14.38
C GLY A 112 -4.47 -9.56 -13.54
N THR A 113 -3.63 -10.59 -13.62
CA THR A 113 -2.42 -10.76 -12.80
C THR A 113 -1.43 -9.60 -12.93
N GLU A 114 -1.18 -9.09 -14.13
CA GLU A 114 -0.24 -7.99 -14.36
C GLU A 114 -0.67 -6.68 -13.67
N ALA A 115 -1.97 -6.40 -13.64
CA ALA A 115 -2.51 -5.24 -12.94
C ALA A 115 -2.34 -5.39 -11.42
N ALA A 116 -2.60 -6.59 -10.89
CA ALA A 116 -2.40 -6.91 -9.49
C ALA A 116 -0.93 -6.77 -9.05
N ILE A 117 0.01 -7.30 -9.85
CA ILE A 117 1.46 -7.17 -9.60
C ILE A 117 1.85 -5.70 -9.56
N ARG A 118 1.38 -4.90 -10.52
CA ARG A 118 1.67 -3.45 -10.56
C ARG A 118 1.14 -2.73 -9.33
N PHE A 119 -0.10 -3.02 -8.93
CA PHE A 119 -0.70 -2.46 -7.73
C PHE A 119 0.13 -2.83 -6.48
N TYR A 120 0.48 -4.11 -6.35
CA TYR A 120 1.28 -4.63 -5.24
C TYR A 120 2.65 -3.93 -5.14
N GLN A 121 3.37 -3.84 -6.27
CA GLN A 121 4.68 -3.20 -6.34
C GLN A 121 4.64 -1.69 -6.05
N SER A 122 3.53 -1.03 -6.39
CA SER A 122 3.32 0.40 -6.09
C SER A 122 3.03 0.67 -4.60
N GLY A 123 2.72 -0.36 -3.81
CA GLY A 123 2.26 -0.22 -2.44
C GLY A 123 0.92 0.50 -2.34
N GLY A 124 0.04 0.30 -3.33
CA GLY A 124 -1.33 0.83 -3.35
C GLY A 124 -1.43 2.29 -3.78
N ARG A 125 -0.37 2.82 -4.41
CA ARG A 125 -0.32 4.20 -4.88
C ARG A 125 -0.03 4.20 -6.38
N PRO A 126 -1.06 4.23 -7.24
CA PRO A 126 -0.88 4.12 -8.69
C PRO A 126 -0.03 5.26 -9.27
N GLU A 127 -0.05 6.46 -8.67
CA GLU A 127 0.81 7.59 -9.06
C GLU A 127 2.27 7.42 -8.60
N ALA A 128 2.53 6.53 -7.65
CA ALA A 128 3.86 6.22 -7.15
C ALA A 128 4.39 4.94 -7.82
N ALA A 129 4.42 4.91 -9.16
CA ALA A 129 5.15 3.92 -9.96
C ALA A 129 6.69 4.01 -9.77
N GLY A 130 7.15 4.42 -8.59
CA GLY A 130 8.52 4.35 -8.15
C GLY A 130 8.79 3.04 -7.41
N PRO A 131 10.07 2.65 -7.27
CA PRO A 131 10.47 1.39 -6.64
C PRO A 131 9.85 1.22 -5.24
N ASN A 132 9.47 -0.01 -4.89
CA ASN A 132 8.93 -0.33 -3.58
C ASN A 132 9.92 0.08 -2.46
N ARG A 133 9.46 0.23 -1.21
CA ARG A 133 10.30 0.73 -0.12
C ARG A 133 11.57 -0.11 0.09
N ALA A 134 11.49 -1.43 -0.14
CA ALA A 134 12.63 -2.33 -0.03
C ALA A 134 13.68 -2.06 -1.12
N ALA A 135 13.27 -1.90 -2.38
CA ALA A 135 14.12 -1.53 -3.51
C ALA A 135 14.72 -0.14 -3.32
N ARG A 136 13.96 0.83 -2.80
CA ARG A 136 14.51 2.16 -2.42
C ARG A 136 15.60 2.05 -1.35
N ARG A 137 15.39 1.20 -0.34
CA ARG A 137 16.38 0.92 0.71
C ARG A 137 17.57 0.10 0.21
N ALA A 138 17.40 -0.72 -0.82
CA ALA A 138 18.49 -1.46 -1.45
C ALA A 138 19.35 -0.52 -2.31
N ALA A 139 18.71 0.31 -3.15
CA ALA A 139 19.37 1.32 -3.98
C ALA A 139 20.16 2.35 -3.14
N SER A 140 19.64 2.76 -1.98
CA SER A 140 20.38 3.64 -1.06
C SER A 140 21.58 2.95 -0.40
N ARG A 141 21.58 1.61 -0.31
CA ARG A 141 22.68 0.82 0.26
C ARG A 141 23.75 0.44 -0.77
N THR A 142 23.39 0.31 -2.05
CA THR A 142 24.33 -0.02 -3.12
C THR A 142 25.06 1.19 -3.71
N GLY A 143 24.69 2.42 -3.31
CA GLY A 143 25.50 3.61 -3.62
C GLY A 143 25.70 3.88 -5.12
N GLU A 144 24.84 3.35 -5.98
CA GLU A 144 24.98 3.50 -7.42
C GLU A 144 24.32 4.81 -7.89
N THR A 145 24.84 5.92 -7.37
CA THR A 145 24.75 7.21 -8.04
C THR A 145 25.78 7.20 -9.17
N SER A 146 25.36 6.75 -10.35
CA SER A 146 26.05 7.04 -11.61
C SER A 146 25.86 8.52 -11.97
N THR A 147 26.55 9.40 -11.25
CA THR A 147 26.90 10.76 -11.70
C THR A 147 28.17 11.20 -10.96
N ALA A 148 29.24 10.45 -11.16
CA ALA A 148 30.58 10.98 -11.00
C ALA A 148 30.84 11.96 -12.16
N ALA A 149 30.64 13.27 -11.91
CA ALA A 149 31.40 14.40 -12.44
C ALA A 149 30.55 15.70 -12.46
N ALA A 150 30.45 16.38 -11.32
CA ALA A 150 30.28 17.83 -11.27
C ALA A 150 30.83 18.35 -9.93
N THR A 151 32.14 18.55 -9.93
CA THR A 151 32.88 19.66 -9.29
C THR A 151 32.22 20.34 -8.08
N GLY A 152 32.74 20.00 -6.89
CA GLY A 152 32.95 20.93 -5.78
C GLY A 152 31.73 21.65 -5.19
N THR A 153 31.12 21.07 -4.15
CA THR A 153 30.44 21.87 -3.12
C THR A 153 31.02 21.53 -1.76
N ARG A 154 31.42 22.58 -1.04
CA ARG A 154 32.35 22.57 0.10
C ARG A 154 31.83 21.82 1.31
N SER A 155 32.80 21.28 2.06
CA SER A 155 32.70 20.67 3.38
C SER A 155 31.71 21.38 4.31
N ARG A 156 30.91 20.55 4.98
CA ARG A 156 29.94 20.88 6.01
C ARG A 156 30.65 21.59 7.17
N ALA A 157 30.46 22.90 7.30
CA ALA A 157 30.94 23.65 8.45
C ALA A 157 30.17 23.20 9.70
N ASN A 158 30.89 22.52 10.61
CA ASN A 158 30.47 22.27 11.98
C ASN A 158 30.27 23.62 12.69
N THR A 159 29.04 24.06 12.88
CA THR A 159 28.69 25.14 13.81
C THR A 159 28.61 24.59 15.23
N SER A 160 29.76 24.20 15.78
CA SER A 160 29.96 24.14 17.24
C SER A 160 30.41 25.52 17.68
N GLY A 161 29.45 26.33 18.12
CA GLY A 161 29.68 27.76 18.37
C GLY A 161 28.51 28.41 19.09
N THR A 162 28.09 27.86 20.23
CA THR A 162 27.36 28.62 21.25
C THR A 162 28.30 28.80 22.43
N THR A 163 29.20 29.78 22.29
CA THR A 163 30.01 30.31 23.37
C THR A 163 29.09 31.05 24.34
N SER A 164 28.67 30.35 25.38
CA SER A 164 28.07 30.94 26.57
C SER A 164 29.07 31.91 27.19
N ARG A 165 28.71 33.21 27.20
CA ARG A 165 29.48 34.30 27.81
C ARG A 165 29.51 34.11 29.33
N PRO A 166 30.69 33.97 29.97
CA PRO A 166 30.76 33.93 31.43
C PRO A 166 30.50 35.33 32.00
N THR A 167 29.50 35.42 32.87
CA THR A 167 29.15 36.57 33.70
C THR A 167 30.38 37.10 34.45
N SER A 168 30.61 38.41 34.36
CA SER A 168 31.65 39.12 35.08
C SER A 168 31.43 39.06 36.60
N ALA A 169 32.40 38.47 37.30
CA ALA A 169 32.48 38.47 38.75
C ALA A 169 32.75 39.90 39.25
N ARG A 170 31.80 40.48 39.99
CA ARG A 170 32.01 41.71 40.77
C ARG A 170 32.48 41.34 42.18
N PRO A 171 33.63 41.86 42.66
CA PRO A 171 34.20 41.45 43.94
C PRO A 171 33.42 41.99 45.14
N LYS A 172 33.19 41.11 46.12
CA LYS A 172 32.65 41.40 47.46
C LYS A 172 33.73 42.06 48.32
N LYS A 173 33.46 43.24 48.89
CA LYS A 173 34.20 43.82 50.03
C LYS A 173 33.25 43.92 51.25
N PRO A 174 33.75 44.07 52.50
CA PRO A 174 33.47 43.13 53.58
C PRO A 174 32.49 43.69 54.63
N ARG A 175 32.08 42.79 55.53
CA ARG A 175 31.18 42.99 56.68
C ARG A 175 31.59 44.18 57.55
N LYS A 176 30.58 44.93 58.02
CA LYS A 176 30.61 45.60 59.32
C LYS A 176 29.30 45.35 60.06
N SER A 177 29.46 45.05 61.33
CA SER A 177 28.48 44.66 62.34
C SER A 177 27.84 45.86 63.03
N ALA A 178 26.79 45.52 63.81
CA ALA A 178 26.34 46.13 65.05
C ALA A 178 25.21 47.16 64.97
N GLY A 179 24.23 46.98 65.87
CA GLY A 179 23.16 47.92 66.20
C GLY A 179 21.80 47.24 66.20
#